data_AF-W4VB12-F1
#
_entry.id   AF-W4VB12-F1
#
_cell.length_a   1.000
_cell.length_b   1.000
_cell.length_c   1.000
_cell.angle_alpha   90.00
_cell.angle_beta   90.00
_cell.angle_gamma   90.00
#
_symmetry.space_group_name_H-M   'P 1'
#
loop_
_entity.id
_entity.type
_entity.pdbx_description
1 polymer ?
#
loop_
_entity_poly.entity_id
_entity_poly.type
_entity_poly.pdbx_seq_one_letter_code
_entity_poly.pdbx_strand_id
1 'polypeptide(L)'
;MKKALCIMVVIVLASTCLIAYAAEANQWTALKATFKVFVKGEEFQSQDPTVAINGKTYLPLKAIGDVLGVDVIWNEELRRVEVAMTGNESGNKEDVAPVVINHKAGTGEYIVDVAVEGVKAKPGDTVEIPLKFENVPAQGIQSLNLSLYYDSKAIEVLKVEPGSIVTNPKVNFDYNVVYEDSEIIMLFDDDSAKGEGLIETDGVFAKLIVKVKSDIFNDSEASKKFSLITFGEINFCDYDFNTILATLKEGRVEIEK
;
A
#
# COMPACT_ATOMS: atom_id res chain seq x y z
N MET A 1 -30.97 -54.23 -26.72
CA MET A 1 -30.32 -53.82 -25.45
C MET A 1 -28.99 -53.07 -25.64
N LYS A 2 -28.14 -53.41 -26.64
CA LYS A 2 -26.84 -52.73 -26.85
C LYS A 2 -26.93 -51.27 -27.35
N LYS A 3 -27.95 -50.92 -28.14
CA LYS A 3 -28.13 -49.54 -28.66
C LYS A 3 -28.69 -48.54 -27.64
N ALA A 4 -29.44 -49.01 -26.63
CA ALA A 4 -29.99 -48.16 -25.57
C ALA A 4 -28.95 -47.83 -24.49
N LEU A 5 -27.98 -48.72 -24.27
CA LEU A 5 -26.92 -48.53 -23.28
C LEU A 5 -25.89 -47.48 -23.73
N CYS A 6 -25.60 -47.38 -25.04
CA CYS A 6 -24.69 -46.34 -25.55
C CYS A 6 -25.29 -44.93 -25.52
N ILE A 7 -26.61 -44.78 -25.68
CA ILE A 7 -27.27 -43.46 -25.63
C ILE A 7 -27.29 -42.92 -24.19
N MET A 8 -27.45 -43.80 -23.19
CA MET A 8 -27.46 -43.38 -21.80
C MET A 8 -26.06 -42.95 -21.30
N VAL A 9 -24.98 -43.54 -21.84
CA VAL A 9 -23.59 -43.18 -21.49
C VAL A 9 -23.17 -41.85 -22.12
N VAL A 10 -23.67 -41.50 -23.31
CA VAL A 10 -23.32 -40.23 -23.99
C VAL A 10 -24.03 -39.02 -23.35
N ILE A 11 -25.22 -39.20 -22.78
CA ILE A 11 -25.95 -38.11 -22.11
C ILE A 11 -25.34 -37.79 -20.73
N VAL A 12 -24.79 -38.79 -20.03
CA VAL A 12 -24.12 -38.55 -18.73
C VAL A 12 -22.74 -37.90 -18.90
N LEU A 13 -22.05 -38.12 -20.03
CA LEU A 13 -20.76 -37.50 -20.33
C LEU A 13 -20.82 -36.05 -20.85
N ALA A 14 -22.00 -35.55 -21.24
CA ALA A 14 -22.16 -34.15 -21.66
C ALA A 14 -22.49 -33.20 -20.50
N SER A 15 -22.70 -33.72 -19.28
CA SER A 15 -22.97 -32.92 -18.07
C SER A 15 -21.72 -32.54 -17.28
N THR A 16 -20.52 -32.90 -17.74
CA THR A 16 -19.29 -32.50 -17.05
C THR A 16 -18.87 -31.08 -17.44
N CYS A 17 -19.04 -30.18 -16.47
CA CYS A 17 -18.17 -29.04 -16.20
C CYS A 17 -18.09 -27.93 -17.26
N LEU A 18 -19.07 -27.04 -17.22
CA LEU A 18 -18.75 -25.61 -17.17
C LEU A 18 -18.85 -25.19 -15.70
N ILE A 19 -17.81 -25.47 -14.92
CA ILE A 19 -17.62 -24.74 -13.67
C ILE A 19 -17.00 -23.42 -14.11
N ALA A 20 -17.83 -22.38 -14.22
CA ALA A 20 -17.31 -21.04 -14.20
C ALA A 20 -16.58 -20.91 -12.87
N TYR A 21 -15.26 -20.77 -12.90
CA TYR A 21 -14.50 -20.35 -11.73
C TYR A 21 -15.03 -18.98 -11.36
N ALA A 22 -15.93 -18.91 -10.39
CA ALA A 22 -16.18 -17.68 -9.69
C ALA A 22 -14.84 -17.30 -9.06
N ALA A 23 -14.28 -16.17 -9.48
CA ALA A 23 -13.16 -15.56 -8.76
C ALA A 23 -13.57 -15.52 -7.29
N GLU A 24 -12.73 -16.11 -6.41
CA GLU A 24 -12.96 -16.04 -4.98
C GLU A 24 -13.09 -14.56 -4.62
N ALA A 25 -14.32 -14.12 -4.36
CA ALA A 25 -14.54 -12.79 -3.84
C ALA A 25 -13.86 -12.79 -2.47
N ASN A 26 -12.82 -11.98 -2.31
CA ASN A 26 -12.22 -11.70 -1.01
C ASN A 26 -13.34 -11.18 -0.09
N GLN A 27 -13.98 -12.07 0.66
CA GLN A 27 -15.03 -11.72 1.60
C GLN A 27 -14.34 -11.25 2.88
N TRP A 28 -14.47 -9.97 3.15
CA TRP A 28 -14.04 -9.38 4.41
C TRP A 28 -15.22 -9.37 5.38
N THR A 29 -14.97 -9.79 6.62
CA THR A 29 -15.96 -9.72 7.69
C THR A 29 -15.87 -8.34 8.35
N ALA A 30 -16.94 -7.56 8.23
CA ALA A 30 -17.11 -6.33 9.00
C ALA A 30 -17.65 -6.66 10.40
N LEU A 31 -16.87 -6.36 11.43
CA LEU A 31 -17.29 -6.48 12.82
C LEU A 31 -17.74 -5.13 13.34
N LYS A 32 -18.88 -5.07 14.04
CA LYS A 32 -19.27 -3.84 14.74
C LYS A 32 -18.23 -3.56 15.83
N ALA A 33 -17.73 -2.32 15.86
CA ALA A 33 -16.80 -1.90 16.90
C ALA A 33 -17.45 -1.98 18.28
N THR A 34 -16.73 -2.54 19.26
CA THR A 34 -17.17 -2.66 20.67
C THR A 34 -16.48 -1.65 21.59
N PHE A 35 -15.54 -0.88 21.06
CA PHE A 35 -14.84 0.19 21.76
C PHE A 35 -15.50 1.55 21.50
N LYS A 36 -15.23 2.51 22.39
CA LYS A 36 -15.73 3.87 22.29
C LYS A 36 -14.81 4.71 21.40
N VAL A 37 -15.41 5.57 20.59
CA VAL A 37 -14.71 6.56 19.77
C VAL A 37 -14.99 7.93 20.38
N PHE A 38 -13.99 8.80 20.47
CA PHE A 38 -14.17 10.17 20.95
C PHE A 38 -13.72 11.16 19.87
N VAL A 39 -14.52 12.19 19.63
CA VAL A 39 -14.22 13.27 18.68
C VAL A 39 -14.36 14.59 19.43
N LYS A 40 -13.33 15.44 19.39
CA LYS A 40 -13.26 16.69 20.18
C LYS A 40 -13.50 16.49 21.70
N GLY A 41 -13.13 15.32 22.23
CA GLY A 41 -13.30 14.98 23.65
C GLY A 41 -14.70 14.45 24.03
N GLU A 42 -15.64 14.40 23.09
CA GLU A 42 -16.99 13.86 23.31
C GLU A 42 -17.13 12.47 22.69
N GLU A 43 -17.91 11.58 23.34
CA GLU A 43 -18.14 10.23 22.83
C GLU A 43 -18.95 10.29 21.53
N PHE A 44 -18.36 9.78 20.45
CA PHE A 44 -18.95 9.73 19.12
C PHE A 44 -19.98 8.61 19.04
N GLN A 45 -21.22 9.02 18.77
CA GLN A 45 -22.36 8.14 18.56
C GLN A 45 -22.96 8.47 17.19
N SER A 46 -23.15 7.44 16.37
CA SER A 46 -23.68 7.57 15.01
C SER A 46 -24.74 6.50 14.75
N GLN A 47 -25.72 6.82 13.91
CA GLN A 47 -26.70 5.83 13.44
C GLN A 47 -26.02 4.75 12.60
N ASP A 48 -25.07 5.15 11.76
CA ASP A 48 -24.23 4.23 11.01
C ASP A 48 -23.14 3.65 11.93
N PRO A 49 -22.95 2.32 11.94
CA PRO A 49 -22.03 1.69 12.86
C PRO A 49 -20.58 2.00 12.47
N THR A 50 -19.74 2.20 13.49
CA THR A 50 -18.29 2.04 13.33
C THR A 50 -17.98 0.56 13.15
N VAL A 51 -17.19 0.23 12.13
CA VAL A 51 -16.86 -1.16 11.81
C VAL A 51 -15.36 -1.39 11.82
N ALA A 52 -14.94 -2.60 12.20
CA ALA A 52 -13.58 -3.08 12.08
C ALA A 52 -13.51 -4.11 10.96
N ILE A 53 -12.60 -3.90 10.02
CA ILE A 53 -12.32 -4.80 8.90
C ILE A 53 -10.81 -5.03 8.87
N ASN A 54 -10.38 -6.30 8.97
CA ASN A 54 -8.97 -6.70 8.97
C ASN A 54 -8.09 -5.91 9.98
N GLY A 55 -8.62 -5.67 11.18
CA GLY A 55 -7.90 -4.93 12.23
C GLY A 55 -7.86 -3.41 12.04
N LYS A 56 -8.42 -2.87 10.95
CA LYS A 56 -8.56 -1.43 10.73
C LYS A 56 -9.98 -0.96 11.09
N THR A 57 -10.08 0.18 11.74
CA THR A 57 -11.36 0.81 12.11
C THR A 57 -11.82 1.78 11.03
N TYR A 58 -13.06 1.64 10.59
CA TYR A 58 -13.70 2.50 9.61
C TYR A 58 -14.85 3.25 10.27
N LEU A 59 -14.79 4.58 10.18
CA LEU A 59 -15.79 5.48 10.71
C LEU A 59 -16.71 5.97 9.58
N PRO A 60 -18.01 6.20 9.85
CA PRO A 60 -18.91 6.79 8.87
C PRO A 60 -18.45 8.21 8.51
N LEU A 61 -17.93 8.37 7.30
CA LEU A 61 -17.31 9.62 6.84
C LEU A 61 -18.23 10.84 7.00
N LYS A 62 -19.51 10.71 6.63
CA LYS A 62 -20.49 11.80 6.74
C LYS A 62 -20.73 12.24 8.18
N ALA A 63 -20.97 11.29 9.08
CA ALA A 63 -21.21 11.58 10.50
C ALA A 63 -19.97 12.22 11.17
N ILE A 64 -18.76 11.78 10.79
CA ILE A 64 -17.52 12.42 11.26
C ILE A 64 -17.40 13.84 10.72
N GLY A 65 -17.73 14.07 9.44
CA GLY A 65 -17.79 15.40 8.85
C GLY A 65 -18.71 16.34 9.64
N ASP A 66 -19.92 15.89 9.95
CA ASP A 66 -20.91 16.68 10.68
C ASP A 66 -20.41 17.08 12.11
N VAL A 67 -19.76 16.17 12.82
CA VAL A 67 -19.16 16.45 14.16
C VAL A 67 -17.95 17.38 14.06
N LEU A 68 -17.14 17.21 13.02
CA LEU A 68 -15.97 18.05 12.79
C LEU A 68 -16.32 19.44 12.25
N GLY A 69 -17.52 19.62 11.70
CA GLY A 69 -17.92 20.83 10.99
C GLY A 69 -17.34 20.89 9.58
N VAL A 70 -17.07 19.72 8.99
CA VAL A 70 -16.50 19.56 7.65
C VAL A 70 -17.60 19.04 6.73
N ASP A 71 -17.88 19.79 5.67
CA ASP A 71 -18.87 19.38 4.69
C ASP A 71 -18.40 18.15 3.91
N VAL A 72 -19.29 17.16 3.83
CA VAL A 72 -19.14 15.96 3.01
C VAL A 72 -20.34 15.89 2.07
N ILE A 73 -20.07 15.94 0.77
CA ILE A 73 -21.07 16.09 -0.30
C ILE A 73 -20.83 15.01 -1.37
N TRP A 74 -21.90 14.46 -1.94
CA TRP A 74 -21.81 13.63 -3.14
C TRP A 74 -21.89 14.53 -4.37
N ASN A 75 -20.83 14.57 -5.17
CA ASN A 75 -20.83 15.22 -6.47
C ASN A 75 -21.29 14.20 -7.51
N GLU A 76 -22.53 14.38 -8.00
CA GLU A 76 -23.14 13.46 -8.96
C GLU A 76 -22.48 13.50 -10.34
N GLU A 77 -22.10 14.69 -10.81
CA GLU A 77 -21.48 14.90 -12.12
C GLU A 77 -20.13 14.19 -12.22
N LEU A 78 -19.29 14.35 -11.19
CA LEU A 78 -17.96 13.73 -11.11
C LEU A 78 -17.99 12.32 -10.50
N ARG A 79 -19.17 11.85 -10.05
CA ARG A 79 -19.38 10.55 -9.38
C ARG A 79 -18.40 10.30 -8.23
N ARG A 80 -18.19 11.31 -7.38
CA ARG A 80 -17.24 11.25 -6.26
C ARG A 80 -17.80 11.88 -5.00
N VAL A 81 -17.21 11.53 -3.86
CA VAL A 81 -17.43 12.22 -2.59
C VAL A 81 -16.45 13.39 -2.48
N GLU A 82 -16.95 14.57 -2.13
CA GLU A 82 -16.17 15.77 -1.86
C GLU A 82 -16.20 16.09 -0.37
N VAL A 83 -15.04 16.39 0.20
CA VAL A 83 -14.87 16.68 1.63
C VAL A 83 -14.17 18.02 1.77
N ALA A 84 -14.73 18.94 2.54
CA ALA A 84 -14.18 20.27 2.78
C ALA A 84 -14.00 21.16 1.52
N MET A 85 -14.82 20.94 0.48
CA MET A 85 -14.68 21.66 -0.81
C MET A 85 -15.66 22.83 -0.99
N THR A 86 -16.53 23.13 -0.03
CA THR A 86 -17.48 24.25 -0.10
C THR A 86 -16.78 25.58 0.19
N GLY A 87 -16.47 26.33 -0.87
CA GLY A 87 -16.14 27.75 -0.76
C GLY A 87 -17.39 28.59 -0.59
N ASN A 88 -17.45 29.39 0.48
CA ASN A 88 -18.06 30.71 0.37
C ASN A 88 -17.39 31.69 1.33
N GLU A 89 -16.72 32.67 0.73
CA GLU A 89 -16.33 33.93 1.33
C GLU A 89 -17.60 34.70 1.76
N SER A 90 -17.71 35.05 3.04
CA SER A 90 -18.29 36.32 3.52
C SER A 90 -18.27 36.33 5.06
N GLY A 91 -17.30 37.03 5.63
CA GLY A 91 -17.25 37.33 7.05
C GLY A 91 -15.93 37.99 7.42
N ASN A 92 -15.88 39.34 7.37
CA ASN A 92 -14.76 40.15 7.83
C ASN A 92 -14.25 39.71 9.20
N LYS A 93 -12.99 39.26 9.27
CA LYS A 93 -12.09 39.50 10.41
C LYS A 93 -10.68 39.75 9.88
N GLU A 94 -10.09 40.82 10.40
CA GLU A 94 -8.78 41.37 10.07
C GLU A 94 -7.61 40.43 10.40
N ASP A 95 -6.54 40.58 9.60
CA ASP A 95 -5.11 40.36 9.86
C ASP A 95 -4.63 39.03 10.46
N VAL A 96 -4.41 38.04 9.58
CA VAL A 96 -3.05 37.63 9.15
C VAL A 96 -3.19 37.05 7.75
N ALA A 97 -2.52 37.60 6.74
CA ALA A 97 -2.55 36.98 5.41
C ALA A 97 -1.90 35.59 5.49
N PRO A 98 -2.63 34.48 5.31
CA PRO A 98 -1.96 33.22 5.04
C PRO A 98 -1.22 33.40 3.72
N VAL A 99 0.03 32.93 3.65
CA VAL A 99 0.66 32.69 2.36
C VAL A 99 -0.22 31.65 1.67
N VAL A 100 -1.13 32.11 0.80
CA VAL A 100 -1.90 31.25 -0.08
C VAL A 100 -0.90 30.74 -1.10
N ILE A 101 -0.24 29.61 -0.79
CA ILE A 101 0.37 28.80 -1.83
C ILE A 101 -0.82 28.25 -2.61
N ASN A 102 -1.16 28.95 -3.70
CA ASN A 102 -1.99 28.40 -4.74
C ASN A 102 -1.23 27.21 -5.33
N HIS A 103 -1.32 26.04 -4.70
CA HIS A 103 -1.14 24.79 -5.40
C HIS A 103 -2.31 24.74 -6.38
N LYS A 104 -2.11 25.30 -7.57
CA LYS A 104 -2.83 24.82 -8.74
C LYS A 104 -2.56 23.32 -8.75
N ALA A 105 -3.58 22.53 -8.47
CA ALA A 105 -3.54 21.10 -8.75
C ALA A 105 -3.24 20.97 -10.25
N GLY A 106 -1.97 20.75 -10.57
CA GLY A 106 -1.53 20.38 -11.90
C GLY A 106 -2.24 19.08 -12.23
N THR A 107 -3.03 19.12 -13.29
CA THR A 107 -3.90 18.04 -13.74
C THR A 107 -3.09 16.95 -14.43
N GLY A 108 -2.23 16.30 -13.66
CA GLY A 108 -1.60 15.02 -13.96
C GLY A 108 -1.45 14.28 -12.64
N GLU A 109 -2.40 13.41 -12.31
CA GLU A 109 -2.17 12.44 -11.24
C GLU A 109 -1.12 11.46 -11.74
N TYR A 110 0.14 11.71 -11.37
CA TYR A 110 1.22 10.80 -11.67
C TYR A 110 1.18 9.67 -10.67
N ILE A 111 0.96 8.44 -11.15
CA ILE A 111 0.87 7.25 -10.31
C ILE A 111 2.06 6.36 -10.64
N VAL A 112 2.90 6.08 -9.65
CA VAL A 112 3.94 5.05 -9.70
C VAL A 112 3.42 3.77 -9.04
N ASP A 113 3.67 2.61 -9.64
CA ASP A 113 3.40 1.32 -9.02
C ASP A 113 4.63 0.88 -8.22
N VAL A 114 4.45 0.61 -6.93
CA VAL A 114 5.51 0.18 -6.01
C VAL A 114 5.24 -1.25 -5.55
N ALA A 115 6.13 -2.18 -5.89
CA ALA A 115 5.94 -3.59 -5.64
C ALA A 115 7.11 -4.23 -4.89
N VAL A 116 6.81 -4.95 -3.81
CA VAL A 116 7.77 -5.85 -3.17
C VAL A 116 7.65 -7.22 -3.84
N GLU A 117 8.71 -7.65 -4.52
CA GLU A 117 8.72 -8.93 -5.22
C GLU A 117 8.72 -10.09 -4.22
N GLY A 118 7.79 -11.03 -4.40
CA GLY A 118 7.75 -12.24 -3.58
C GLY A 118 8.92 -13.18 -3.86
N VAL A 119 9.45 -13.81 -2.81
CA VAL A 119 10.56 -14.76 -2.92
C VAL A 119 10.25 -16.07 -2.21
N LYS A 120 10.92 -17.16 -2.64
CA LYS A 120 10.89 -18.46 -1.98
C LYS A 120 12.21 -18.73 -1.30
N ALA A 121 12.19 -19.24 -0.08
CA ALA A 121 13.38 -19.48 0.74
C ALA A 121 13.18 -20.66 1.70
N LYS A 122 14.27 -21.12 2.30
CA LYS A 122 14.29 -22.10 3.39
C LYS A 122 14.79 -21.50 4.70
N PRO A 123 14.49 -22.13 5.86
CA PRO A 123 15.05 -21.71 7.14
C PRO A 123 16.59 -21.63 7.08
N GLY A 124 17.15 -20.49 7.49
CA GLY A 124 18.59 -20.23 7.46
C GLY A 124 19.11 -19.60 6.17
N ASP A 125 18.33 -19.58 5.08
CA ASP A 125 18.74 -18.94 3.83
C ASP A 125 18.94 -17.43 4.00
N THR A 126 19.87 -16.88 3.24
CA THR A 126 19.96 -15.44 2.99
C THR A 126 19.49 -15.18 1.57
N VAL A 127 18.49 -14.31 1.41
CA VAL A 127 17.85 -14.02 0.12
C VAL A 127 17.75 -12.53 -0.14
N GLU A 128 17.69 -12.16 -1.41
CA GLU A 128 17.45 -10.78 -1.84
C GLU A 128 15.98 -10.60 -2.21
N ILE A 129 15.34 -9.54 -1.72
CA ILE A 129 13.96 -9.18 -2.00
C ILE A 129 13.95 -7.84 -2.75
N PRO A 130 13.71 -7.84 -4.07
CA PRO A 130 13.63 -6.61 -4.85
C PRO A 130 12.39 -5.79 -4.52
N LEU A 131 12.57 -4.49 -4.31
CA LEU A 131 11.53 -3.46 -4.33
C LEU A 131 11.58 -2.76 -5.69
N LYS A 132 10.50 -2.87 -6.46
CA LYS A 132 10.42 -2.36 -7.84
C LYS A 132 9.47 -1.18 -7.96
N PHE A 133 9.84 -0.26 -8.84
CA PHE A 133 8.95 0.77 -9.36
C PHE A 133 8.59 0.44 -10.82
N GLU A 134 7.31 0.56 -11.14
CA GLU A 134 6.74 0.43 -12.48
C GLU A 134 5.90 1.68 -12.78
N ASN A 135 5.72 2.01 -14.06
CA ASN A 135 5.01 3.22 -14.48
C ASN A 135 5.62 4.50 -13.86
N VAL A 136 6.96 4.57 -13.75
CA VAL A 136 7.65 5.74 -13.24
C VAL A 136 7.33 6.94 -14.16
N PRO A 137 6.85 8.08 -13.60
CA PRO A 137 6.51 9.24 -14.41
C PRO A 137 7.70 9.77 -15.21
N ALA A 138 7.48 10.09 -16.49
CA ALA A 138 8.55 10.57 -17.37
C ALA A 138 9.17 11.92 -16.96
N GLN A 139 8.52 12.67 -16.08
CA GLN A 139 9.06 13.89 -15.48
C GLN A 139 10.02 13.64 -14.31
N GLY A 140 10.15 12.37 -13.89
CA GLY A 140 11.09 11.95 -12.87
C GLY A 140 10.58 12.10 -11.44
N ILE A 141 11.13 11.25 -10.57
CA ILE A 141 11.00 11.36 -9.12
C ILE A 141 12.23 12.11 -8.60
N GLN A 142 12.02 13.23 -7.92
CA GLN A 142 13.07 14.03 -7.27
C GLN A 142 13.39 13.49 -5.90
N SER A 143 12.37 13.25 -5.09
CA SER A 143 12.52 12.79 -3.71
C SER A 143 11.43 11.79 -3.36
N LEU A 144 11.78 10.86 -2.48
CA LEU A 144 10.83 9.95 -1.87
C LEU A 144 11.28 9.57 -0.46
N ASN A 145 10.29 9.30 0.39
CA ASN A 145 10.46 8.62 1.67
C ASN A 145 9.46 7.48 1.71
N LEU A 146 9.93 6.26 1.97
CA LEU A 146 9.05 5.09 2.09
C LEU A 146 9.52 4.17 3.21
N SER A 147 8.56 3.58 3.93
CA SER A 147 8.86 2.56 4.92
C SER A 147 8.18 1.22 4.65
N LEU A 148 8.84 0.16 5.08
CA LEU A 148 8.38 -1.23 5.01
C LEU A 148 8.43 -1.87 6.40
N TYR A 149 7.38 -2.58 6.77
CA TYR A 149 7.35 -3.44 7.95
C TYR A 149 7.59 -4.90 7.58
N TYR A 150 8.27 -5.63 8.46
CA TYR A 150 8.53 -7.06 8.32
C TYR A 150 8.23 -7.82 9.62
N ASP A 151 8.02 -9.14 9.52
CA ASP A 151 7.93 -10.00 10.70
C ASP A 151 9.34 -10.38 11.17
N SER A 152 9.82 -9.71 12.23
CA SER A 152 11.12 -10.00 12.84
C SER A 152 11.21 -11.38 13.49
N LYS A 153 10.11 -12.11 13.67
CA LYS A 153 10.15 -13.53 14.07
C LYS A 153 10.48 -14.45 12.90
N ALA A 154 10.24 -14.03 11.66
CA ALA A 154 10.50 -14.81 10.47
C ALA A 154 11.80 -14.45 9.76
N ILE A 155 12.10 -13.15 9.65
CA ILE A 155 13.27 -12.66 8.92
C ILE A 155 14.06 -11.64 9.74
N GLU A 156 15.36 -11.58 9.47
CA GLU A 156 16.30 -10.58 9.97
C GLU A 156 16.83 -9.79 8.77
N VAL A 157 16.70 -8.47 8.80
CA VAL A 157 17.24 -7.59 7.76
C VAL A 157 18.74 -7.42 7.99
N LEU A 158 19.57 -7.84 7.05
CA LEU A 158 21.03 -7.72 7.15
C LEU A 158 21.53 -6.38 6.59
N LYS A 159 20.98 -5.97 5.45
CA LYS A 159 21.26 -4.69 4.80
C LYS A 159 20.21 -4.36 3.75
N VAL A 160 20.19 -3.11 3.33
CA VAL A 160 19.46 -2.64 2.14
C VAL A 160 20.50 -2.14 1.14
N GLU A 161 20.35 -2.53 -0.12
CA GLU A 161 21.18 -2.04 -1.20
C GLU A 161 20.34 -1.19 -2.17
N PRO A 162 20.91 -0.09 -2.71
CA PRO A 162 20.27 0.64 -3.79
C PRO A 162 20.13 -0.26 -5.02
N GLY A 163 18.99 -0.13 -5.70
CA GLY A 163 18.69 -0.83 -6.93
C GLY A 163 19.26 -0.11 -8.16
N SER A 164 18.98 -0.65 -9.34
CA SER A 164 19.55 -0.18 -10.60
C SER A 164 19.06 1.20 -11.05
N ILE A 165 17.88 1.63 -10.58
CA ILE A 165 17.27 2.90 -11.01
C ILE A 165 17.67 4.07 -10.09
N VAL A 166 18.38 3.79 -9.00
CA VAL A 166 18.87 4.82 -8.08
C VAL A 166 20.06 5.55 -8.73
N THR A 167 19.87 6.82 -9.03
CA THR A 167 20.91 7.72 -9.51
C THR A 167 21.86 8.08 -8.37
N ASN A 168 23.16 8.18 -8.67
CA ASN A 168 24.22 8.55 -7.71
C ASN A 168 24.01 8.00 -6.27
N PRO A 169 23.86 6.67 -6.10
CA PRO A 169 23.33 6.07 -4.87
C PRO A 169 24.20 6.26 -3.62
N LYS A 170 25.45 6.70 -3.78
CA LYS A 170 26.33 7.03 -2.63
C LYS A 170 25.96 8.34 -1.95
N VAL A 171 25.18 9.17 -2.62
CA VAL A 171 24.77 10.50 -2.16
C VAL A 171 23.25 10.55 -2.03
N ASN A 172 22.55 10.01 -3.03
CA ASN A 172 21.12 10.20 -3.17
C ASN A 172 20.27 9.15 -2.44
N PHE A 173 20.86 8.13 -1.81
CA PHE A 173 20.12 7.02 -1.20
C PHE A 173 20.62 6.72 0.20
N ASP A 174 19.71 6.78 1.15
CA ASP A 174 19.94 6.42 2.55
C ASP A 174 18.85 5.47 3.03
N TYR A 175 19.17 4.70 4.07
CA TYR A 175 18.19 3.87 4.74
C TYR A 175 18.51 3.73 6.22
N ASN A 176 17.48 3.40 6.99
CA ASN A 176 17.60 3.01 8.38
C ASN A 176 16.75 1.76 8.65
N VAL A 177 17.24 0.88 9.53
CA VAL A 177 16.44 -0.25 10.03
C VAL A 177 16.13 0.01 11.49
N VAL A 178 14.86 0.28 11.78
CA VAL A 178 14.35 0.45 13.14
C VAL A 178 14.01 -0.93 13.68
N TYR A 179 15.00 -1.60 14.27
CA TYR A 179 14.87 -3.00 14.71
C TYR A 179 13.79 -3.22 15.77
N GLU A 180 13.55 -2.24 16.64
CA GLU A 180 12.51 -2.32 17.67
C GLU A 180 11.09 -2.39 17.06
N ASP A 181 10.89 -1.69 15.95
CA ASP A 181 9.60 -1.60 15.26
C ASP A 181 9.49 -2.57 14.07
N SER A 182 10.55 -3.32 13.78
CA SER A 182 10.66 -4.16 12.58
C SER A 182 10.34 -3.37 11.30
N GLU A 183 10.90 -2.15 11.21
CA GLU A 183 10.66 -1.20 10.13
C GLU A 183 11.97 -0.90 9.36
N ILE A 184 11.85 -0.77 8.05
CA ILE A 184 12.91 -0.33 7.15
C ILE A 184 12.46 0.98 6.54
N ILE A 185 13.18 2.07 6.79
CA ILE A 185 12.91 3.40 6.23
C ILE A 185 13.94 3.65 5.15
N MET A 186 13.51 4.09 3.97
CA MET A 186 14.37 4.45 2.84
C MET A 186 14.06 5.86 2.40
N LEU A 187 15.13 6.63 2.19
CA LEU A 187 15.08 7.99 1.68
C LEU A 187 15.85 8.03 0.36
N PHE A 188 15.26 8.69 -0.64
CA PHE A 188 16.00 9.11 -1.81
C PHE A 188 15.74 10.59 -2.11
N ASP A 189 16.80 11.28 -2.54
CA ASP A 189 16.73 12.67 -3.01
C ASP A 189 17.80 12.90 -4.09
N ASP A 190 17.43 13.53 -5.21
CA ASP A 190 18.42 14.04 -6.16
C ASP A 190 19.12 15.28 -5.60
N ASP A 191 20.21 15.05 -4.86
CA ASP A 191 21.05 16.07 -4.21
C ASP A 191 21.72 17.04 -5.21
N SER A 192 21.68 16.75 -6.53
CA SER A 192 22.17 17.68 -7.53
C SER A 192 21.44 19.03 -7.50
N ALA A 193 20.19 19.03 -7.00
CA ALA A 193 19.27 20.16 -6.97
C ALA A 193 19.07 20.82 -8.36
N LYS A 194 19.25 20.05 -9.43
CA LYS A 194 19.15 20.50 -10.82
C LYS A 194 18.25 19.61 -11.69
N GLY A 195 17.71 18.53 -11.13
CA GLY A 195 16.95 17.54 -11.88
C GLY A 195 17.83 16.71 -12.82
N GLU A 196 19.14 16.62 -12.55
CA GLU A 196 20.10 15.84 -13.34
C GLU A 196 20.17 14.38 -12.86
N GLY A 197 19.58 14.07 -11.70
CA GLY A 197 19.58 12.76 -11.07
C GLY A 197 18.19 12.27 -10.70
N LEU A 198 17.14 12.67 -11.41
CA LEU A 198 15.79 12.15 -11.17
C LEU A 198 15.70 10.64 -11.48
N ILE A 199 14.81 9.92 -10.79
CA ILE A 199 14.45 8.54 -11.18
C ILE A 199 13.37 8.62 -12.26
N GLU A 200 13.72 8.28 -13.51
CA GLU A 200 12.84 8.41 -14.68
C GLU A 200 12.55 7.05 -15.35
N THR A 201 13.01 5.95 -14.76
CA THR A 201 12.92 4.61 -15.37
C THR A 201 12.37 3.57 -14.42
N ASP A 202 11.56 2.67 -14.95
CA ASP A 202 11.09 1.47 -14.26
C ASP A 202 12.26 0.55 -13.89
N GLY A 203 12.13 -0.14 -12.75
CA GLY A 203 13.10 -1.15 -12.35
C GLY A 203 13.22 -1.32 -10.84
N VAL A 204 14.32 -1.90 -10.41
CA VAL A 204 14.59 -2.16 -8.99
C VAL A 204 15.07 -0.87 -8.34
N PHE A 205 14.31 -0.36 -7.35
CA PHE A 205 14.68 0.78 -6.52
C PHE A 205 15.59 0.37 -5.36
N ALA A 206 15.28 -0.74 -4.69
CA ALA A 206 16.08 -1.25 -3.59
C ALA A 206 16.07 -2.78 -3.56
N LYS A 207 17.08 -3.36 -2.92
CA LYS A 207 17.15 -4.80 -2.62
C LYS A 207 17.29 -4.97 -1.11
N LEU A 208 16.31 -5.63 -0.50
CA LEU A 208 16.39 -6.01 0.91
C LEU A 208 17.15 -7.33 1.00
N ILE A 209 18.27 -7.34 1.72
CA ILE A 209 19.04 -8.56 1.94
C ILE A 209 18.66 -9.10 3.31
N VAL A 210 17.92 -10.20 3.32
CA VAL A 210 17.30 -10.73 4.54
C VAL A 210 17.76 -12.15 4.80
N LYS A 211 17.89 -12.50 6.08
CA LYS A 211 18.12 -13.85 6.55
C LYS A 211 16.81 -14.42 7.08
N VAL A 212 16.42 -15.59 6.59
CA VAL A 212 15.28 -16.34 7.14
C VAL A 212 15.74 -17.03 8.43
N LYS A 213 15.02 -16.81 9.52
CA LYS A 213 15.36 -17.41 10.81
C LYS A 213 15.24 -18.93 10.75
N SER A 214 16.28 -19.63 11.22
CA SER A 214 16.36 -21.10 11.15
C SER A 214 15.33 -21.80 12.03
N ASP A 215 14.88 -21.13 13.09
CA ASP A 215 13.92 -21.63 14.08
C ASP A 215 12.47 -21.31 13.74
N ILE A 216 12.18 -20.75 12.56
CA ILE A 216 10.83 -20.32 12.15
C ILE A 216 9.77 -21.43 12.19
N PHE A 217 10.17 -22.70 12.24
CA PHE A 217 9.28 -23.86 12.39
C PHE A 217 9.38 -24.61 13.73
N ASN A 218 10.22 -24.18 14.68
CA ASN A 218 10.48 -24.96 15.89
C ASN A 218 9.21 -25.30 16.70
N ASP A 219 8.21 -24.42 16.68
CA ASP A 219 6.93 -24.61 17.36
C ASP A 219 5.77 -24.95 16.40
N SER A 220 6.08 -25.51 15.21
CA SER A 220 5.07 -25.72 14.17
C SER A 220 5.29 -26.97 13.32
N GLU A 221 4.23 -27.77 13.22
CA GLU A 221 4.15 -28.91 12.29
C GLU A 221 3.96 -28.50 10.82
N ALA A 222 3.74 -27.21 10.53
CA ALA A 222 3.58 -26.72 9.17
C ALA A 222 4.84 -27.01 8.33
N SER A 223 4.65 -27.34 7.05
CA SER A 223 5.75 -27.48 6.07
C SER A 223 6.02 -26.20 5.28
N LYS A 224 5.13 -25.20 5.41
CA LYS A 224 5.17 -23.92 4.71
C LYS A 224 4.67 -22.78 5.60
N LYS A 225 5.35 -21.63 5.55
CA LYS A 225 4.95 -20.38 6.20
C LYS A 225 5.09 -19.21 5.21
N PHE A 226 4.37 -18.14 5.47
CA PHE A 226 4.48 -16.89 4.71
C PHE A 226 4.82 -15.77 5.67
N SER A 227 5.87 -15.01 5.38
CA SER A 227 6.20 -13.75 6.07
C SER A 227 5.82 -12.60 5.16
N LEU A 228 4.89 -11.75 5.59
CA LEU A 228 4.49 -10.57 4.82
C LEU A 228 5.52 -9.45 4.95
N ILE A 229 5.60 -8.64 3.90
CA ILE A 229 6.30 -7.35 3.90
C ILE A 229 5.28 -6.31 3.44
N THR A 230 4.96 -5.38 4.34
CA THR A 230 3.86 -4.42 4.18
C THR A 230 4.39 -2.99 4.18
N PHE A 231 3.65 -2.06 3.61
CA PHE A 231 4.07 -0.64 3.56
C PHE A 231 3.65 0.12 4.82
N GLY A 232 4.50 1.06 5.22
CA GLY A 232 4.20 2.11 6.19
C GLY A 232 3.97 3.46 5.51
N GLU A 233 4.68 4.49 5.96
CA GLU A 233 4.60 5.82 5.36
C GLU A 233 5.15 5.80 3.93
N ILE A 234 4.53 6.57 3.03
CA ILE A 234 5.00 6.71 1.65
C ILE A 234 4.73 8.10 1.10
N ASN A 235 5.77 8.74 0.57
CA ASN A 235 5.71 10.04 -0.07
C ASN A 235 6.66 10.07 -1.27
N PHE A 236 6.21 10.65 -2.38
CA PHE A 236 7.03 10.91 -3.56
C PHE A 236 6.72 12.31 -4.09
N CYS A 237 7.72 12.98 -4.66
CA CYS A 237 7.49 14.19 -5.41
C CYS A 237 8.38 14.29 -6.65
N ASP A 238 7.91 15.06 -7.64
CA ASP A 238 8.72 15.48 -8.78
C ASP A 238 9.64 16.65 -8.40
N TYR A 239 10.42 17.13 -9.38
CA TYR A 239 11.37 18.23 -9.23
C TYR A 239 10.72 19.55 -8.74
N ASP A 240 9.46 19.77 -9.09
CA ASP A 240 8.69 20.96 -8.71
C ASP A 240 7.95 20.76 -7.37
N PHE A 241 8.23 19.67 -6.65
CA PHE A 241 7.58 19.25 -5.41
C PHE A 241 6.10 18.92 -5.54
N ASN A 242 5.60 18.65 -6.76
CA ASN A 242 4.26 18.11 -6.90
C ASN A 242 4.25 16.66 -6.42
N THR A 243 3.20 16.29 -5.69
CA THR A 243 3.03 14.92 -5.21
C THR A 243 2.89 13.93 -6.36
N ILE A 244 3.64 12.84 -6.28
CA ILE A 244 3.46 11.64 -7.09
C ILE A 244 2.73 10.62 -6.21
N LEU A 245 1.59 10.11 -6.68
CA LEU A 245 0.84 9.08 -5.97
C LEU A 245 1.47 7.71 -6.20
N ALA A 246 1.26 6.78 -5.27
CA ALA A 246 1.78 5.43 -5.38
C ALA A 246 0.68 4.37 -5.22
N THR A 247 0.67 3.38 -6.12
CA THR A 247 -0.10 2.14 -5.95
C THR A 247 0.79 1.08 -5.33
N LEU A 248 0.37 0.51 -4.19
CA LEU A 248 1.23 -0.38 -3.40
C LEU A 248 0.86 -1.85 -3.60
N LYS A 249 1.85 -2.68 -3.91
CA LYS A 249 1.72 -4.14 -4.01
C LYS A 249 2.64 -4.78 -2.97
N GLU A 250 2.04 -5.21 -1.86
CA GLU A 250 2.75 -5.91 -0.78
C GLU A 250 3.36 -7.23 -1.25
N GLY A 251 4.45 -7.60 -0.61
CA GLY A 251 5.22 -8.79 -0.95
C GLY A 251 5.22 -9.82 0.18
N ARG A 252 5.80 -10.98 -0.11
CA ARG A 252 5.97 -12.03 0.91
C ARG A 252 7.17 -12.92 0.65
N VAL A 253 7.73 -13.43 1.73
CA VAL A 253 8.66 -14.58 1.71
C VAL A 253 7.85 -15.85 1.95
N GLU A 254 7.80 -16.73 0.96
CA GLU A 254 7.29 -18.10 1.10
C GLU A 254 8.43 -18.99 1.61
N ILE A 255 8.26 -19.52 2.82
CA ILE A 255 9.29 -20.28 3.53
C ILE A 255 8.88 -21.75 3.56
N GLU A 256 9.70 -22.62 2.98
CA GLU A 256 9.49 -24.08 2.95
C GLU A 256 10.57 -24.80 3.79
N LYS A 257 10.17 -25.84 4.54
CA LYS A 257 11.10 -26.66 5.35
C LYS A 257 12.22 -27.32 4.53
#